data_AF-A0A395HCP3-F1
#
_entry.id   AF-A0A395HCP3-F1
#
_cell.length_a   1.000
_cell.length_b   1.000
_cell.length_c   1.000
_cell.angle_alpha   90.00
_cell.angle_beta   90.00
_cell.angle_gamma   90.00
#
_symmetry.space_group_name_H-M   'P 1'
#
loop_
_entity.id
_entity.type
_entity.pdbx_description
1 polymer ?
#
loop_
_entity_poly.entity_id
_entity_poly.type
_entity_poly.pdbx_seq_one_letter_code
_entity_poly.pdbx_strand_id
1 'polypeptide(L)'
;MIPPCDPAILDNNPQFKKLYQHLTTTLLNPDGSTRAHDAQPARQAVLEEVKACRIRDAKKQIKQQALRRLAFDPDSSLPDDARDSLAITTLYLESSPHLLDLDNDTPDAADIQFLLAPDIDQFYSTLPLLVAPLTTILTTTITDLRTIANTGGNDPPADNLPRTRARNRQAMRSIAQTPLSSQLAERLRALRQMQLTELPTARTRMAGTAAEVLATRAAVLERTVMLLERAKHGAVARATKAKAEHLAMVAMGIEGKLSVTELDVLATIHTPEVVDALGRYYRHLKDTRERLEERRVLALGELKGYEDVGGGGGGGRDGGTGRGRADSGAMKEIARRYGGLIREVEDPSTIQVYLPRHTSPSSYPPQHNPTTNTQTHKPRKKQETKMADESLSIYDEIEIEDMTYDPALQIYHYPCPCGDRFEIAIDDLRDGEDIAVCPSCSLMIRVIFDEGDLAKDGDDKSASGAVAVQA
;
A
#
# COMPACT_ATOMS: atom_id res chain seq x y z
N MET A 1 -0.79 41.80 -20.02
CA MET A 1 -0.28 42.78 -20.99
C MET A 1 -1.27 43.92 -21.12
N ILE A 2 -0.81 45.15 -20.99
CA ILE A 2 -1.67 46.33 -21.20
C ILE A 2 -1.98 46.41 -22.71
N PRO A 3 -3.26 46.38 -23.13
CA PRO A 3 -3.60 46.40 -24.54
C PRO A 3 -3.14 47.72 -25.17
N PRO A 4 -2.49 47.68 -26.36
CA PRO A 4 -2.03 48.90 -27.02
C PRO A 4 -3.24 49.78 -27.39
N CYS A 5 -3.24 51.04 -26.94
CA CYS A 5 -4.25 52.02 -27.32
C CYS A 5 -3.98 52.59 -28.72
N ASP A 6 -5.04 52.78 -29.50
CA ASP A 6 -5.00 53.42 -30.82
C ASP A 6 -4.50 54.88 -30.67
N PRO A 7 -3.46 55.30 -31.43
CA PRO A 7 -2.94 56.67 -31.39
C PRO A 7 -4.01 57.73 -31.65
N ALA A 8 -5.05 57.44 -32.45
CA ALA A 8 -6.13 58.38 -32.73
C ALA A 8 -6.94 58.74 -31.45
N ILE A 9 -7.10 57.79 -30.52
CA ILE A 9 -7.82 58.01 -29.25
C ILE A 9 -6.97 58.85 -28.29
N LEU A 10 -5.65 58.65 -28.30
CA LEU A 10 -4.71 59.43 -27.50
C LEU A 10 -4.64 60.89 -27.99
N ASP A 11 -4.72 61.12 -29.30
CA ASP A 11 -4.66 62.47 -29.86
C ASP A 11 -5.98 63.25 -29.69
N ASN A 12 -7.13 62.55 -29.72
CA ASN A 12 -8.45 63.15 -29.49
C ASN A 12 -8.72 63.49 -28.01
N ASN A 13 -8.05 62.84 -27.06
CA ASN A 13 -8.25 63.07 -25.63
C ASN A 13 -6.91 63.29 -24.89
N PRO A 14 -6.42 64.53 -24.78
CA PRO A 14 -5.12 64.84 -24.19
C PRO A 14 -5.05 64.55 -22.68
N GLN A 15 -6.19 64.55 -21.97
CA GLN A 15 -6.24 64.17 -20.56
C GLN A 15 -6.04 62.66 -20.39
N PHE A 16 -6.72 61.87 -21.23
CA PHE A 16 -6.54 60.42 -21.26
C PHE A 16 -5.13 60.03 -21.69
N LYS A 17 -4.52 60.73 -22.67
CA LYS A 17 -3.12 60.52 -23.08
C LYS A 17 -2.14 60.68 -21.92
N LYS A 18 -2.30 61.73 -21.11
CA LYS A 18 -1.47 61.96 -19.91
C LYS A 18 -1.67 60.86 -18.87
N LEU A 19 -2.91 60.43 -18.63
CA LEU A 19 -3.21 59.35 -17.69
C LEU A 19 -2.62 58.02 -18.17
N TYR A 20 -2.82 57.67 -19.44
CA TYR A 20 -2.29 56.45 -20.04
C TYR A 20 -0.76 56.42 -20.02
N GLN A 21 -0.11 57.55 -20.33
CA GLN A 21 1.34 57.69 -20.20
C GLN A 21 1.80 57.56 -18.75
N HIS A 22 1.11 58.16 -17.79
CA HIS A 22 1.44 58.04 -16.37
C HIS A 22 1.23 56.61 -15.84
N LEU A 23 0.19 55.92 -16.28
CA LEU A 23 -0.05 54.53 -15.89
C LEU A 23 1.01 53.60 -16.48
N THR A 24 1.35 53.75 -17.76
CA THR A 24 2.28 52.85 -18.46
C THR A 24 3.76 53.15 -18.21
N THR A 25 4.14 54.38 -17.87
CA THR A 25 5.55 54.74 -17.62
C THR A 25 5.91 54.78 -16.14
N THR A 26 5.01 55.21 -15.26
CA THR A 26 5.31 55.40 -13.84
C THR A 26 4.75 54.31 -12.93
N LEU A 27 3.53 53.83 -13.18
CA LEU A 27 2.81 52.98 -12.21
C LEU A 27 2.79 51.49 -12.56
N LEU A 28 2.74 51.12 -13.84
CA LEU A 28 2.56 49.74 -14.28
C LEU A 28 3.70 49.26 -15.19
N ASN A 29 4.02 47.99 -15.09
CA ASN A 29 4.88 47.25 -15.99
C ASN A 29 4.10 46.81 -17.25
N PRO A 30 4.77 46.43 -18.35
CA PRO A 30 4.12 46.01 -19.60
C PRO A 30 3.21 44.78 -19.46
N ASP A 31 3.41 43.96 -18.42
CA ASP A 31 2.56 42.83 -18.06
C ASP A 31 1.26 43.24 -17.33
N GLY A 32 1.20 44.46 -16.77
CA GLY A 32 0.09 45.00 -15.98
C GLY A 32 0.33 44.99 -14.47
N SER A 33 1.52 44.57 -14.00
CA SER A 33 1.89 44.59 -12.58
C SER A 33 2.31 45.99 -12.11
N THR A 34 2.16 46.30 -10.82
CA THR A 34 2.47 47.62 -10.27
C THR A 34 3.96 47.79 -9.93
N ARG A 35 4.57 48.87 -10.41
CA ARG A 35 5.97 49.26 -10.14
C ARG A 35 6.24 49.69 -8.70
N ALA A 36 5.20 50.07 -7.95
CA ALA A 36 5.31 50.59 -6.59
C ALA A 36 5.96 49.60 -5.60
N HIS A 37 5.82 48.30 -5.86
CA HIS A 37 6.33 47.25 -4.97
C HIS A 37 7.65 46.63 -5.47
N ASP A 38 8.09 46.94 -6.69
CA ASP A 38 9.29 46.35 -7.29
C ASP A 38 10.58 46.85 -6.64
N ALA A 39 10.57 48.03 -6.02
CA ALA A 39 11.72 48.60 -5.30
C ALA A 39 11.89 48.05 -3.87
N GLN A 40 10.95 47.24 -3.36
CA GLN A 40 11.05 46.68 -2.01
C GLN A 40 12.00 45.47 -2.01
N PRO A 41 13.11 45.51 -1.25
CA PRO A 41 14.12 44.44 -1.27
C PRO A 41 13.56 43.09 -0.78
N ALA A 42 12.63 43.10 0.19
CA ALA A 42 11.96 41.89 0.67
C ALA A 42 11.15 41.18 -0.43
N ARG A 43 10.49 41.94 -1.32
CA ARG A 43 9.72 41.36 -2.43
C ARG A 43 10.63 40.86 -3.55
N GLN A 44 11.75 41.54 -3.81
CA GLN A 44 12.76 41.06 -4.75
C GLN A 44 13.33 39.72 -4.30
N ALA A 45 13.62 39.55 -3.00
CA ALA A 45 14.08 38.28 -2.44
C ALA A 45 13.05 37.16 -2.68
N VAL A 46 11.77 37.40 -2.36
CA VAL A 46 10.69 36.43 -2.62
C VAL A 46 10.53 36.12 -4.11
N LEU A 47 10.66 37.11 -5.00
CA LEU A 47 10.59 36.87 -6.45
C LEU A 47 11.75 36.01 -6.95
N GLU A 48 12.97 36.22 -6.44
CA GLU A 48 14.12 35.37 -6.77
C GLU A 48 13.94 33.95 -6.21
N GLU A 49 13.38 33.79 -5.01
CA GLU A 49 13.00 32.49 -4.45
C GLU A 49 11.96 31.79 -5.32
N VAL A 50 10.89 32.48 -5.73
CA VAL A 50 9.86 31.94 -6.61
C VAL A 50 10.44 31.56 -7.98
N LYS A 51 11.34 32.38 -8.55
CA LYS A 51 12.05 32.03 -9.79
C LYS A 51 12.91 30.79 -9.59
N ALA A 52 13.63 30.68 -8.48
CA ALA A 52 14.43 29.51 -8.16
C ALA A 52 13.54 28.26 -8.02
N CYS A 53 12.39 28.35 -7.36
CA CYS A 53 11.40 27.27 -7.27
C CYS A 53 10.89 26.85 -8.66
N ARG A 54 10.49 27.82 -9.50
CA ARG A 54 10.02 27.56 -10.87
C ARG A 54 11.09 26.92 -11.74
N ILE A 55 12.35 27.35 -11.61
CA ILE A 55 13.48 26.73 -12.32
C ILE A 55 13.69 25.29 -11.86
N ARG A 56 13.59 25.01 -10.55
CA ARG A 56 13.69 23.66 -10.01
C ARG A 56 12.57 22.76 -10.53
N ASP A 57 11.33 23.23 -10.50
CA ASP A 57 10.17 22.49 -11.00
C ASP A 57 10.27 22.23 -12.51
N ALA A 58 10.60 23.25 -13.31
CA ALA A 58 10.81 23.09 -14.74
C ALA A 58 11.94 22.08 -15.05
N LYS A 59 13.04 22.09 -14.28
CA LYS A 59 14.11 21.08 -14.42
C LYS A 59 13.61 19.67 -14.09
N LYS A 60 12.77 19.50 -13.05
CA LYS A 60 12.17 18.22 -12.67
C LYS A 60 11.29 17.71 -13.82
N GLN A 61 10.38 18.55 -14.32
CA GLN A 61 9.48 18.20 -15.42
C GLN A 61 10.22 17.85 -16.72
N ILE A 62 11.26 18.62 -17.10
CA ILE A 62 12.06 18.33 -18.30
C ILE A 62 12.74 16.97 -18.17
N LYS A 63 13.33 16.66 -17.01
CA LYS A 63 13.95 15.36 -16.76
C LYS A 63 12.94 14.22 -16.81
N GLN A 64 11.80 14.38 -16.14
CA GLN A 64 10.72 13.39 -16.12
C GLN A 64 10.18 13.11 -17.52
N GLN A 65 9.93 14.16 -18.31
CA GLN A 65 9.45 14.03 -19.68
C GLN A 65 10.49 13.39 -20.61
N ALA A 66 11.78 13.71 -20.45
CA ALA A 66 12.86 13.11 -21.22
C ALA A 66 13.00 11.61 -20.90
N LEU A 67 12.91 11.23 -19.63
CA LEU A 67 12.92 9.83 -19.19
C LEU A 67 11.68 9.07 -19.68
N ARG A 68 10.49 9.68 -19.60
CA ARG A 68 9.24 9.09 -20.12
C ARG A 68 9.34 8.81 -21.62
N ARG A 69 9.82 9.78 -22.41
CA ARG A 69 10.03 9.57 -23.84
C ARG A 69 10.97 8.39 -24.08
N LEU A 70 12.06 8.33 -23.35
CA LEU A 70 13.05 7.28 -23.50
C LEU A 70 12.53 5.89 -23.11
N ALA A 71 11.63 5.79 -22.12
CA ALA A 71 11.01 4.53 -21.70
C ALA A 71 10.04 3.97 -22.76
N PHE A 72 9.20 4.84 -23.32
CA PHE A 72 8.05 4.43 -24.15
C PHE A 72 8.27 4.61 -25.66
N ASP A 73 9.38 5.22 -26.09
CA ASP A 73 9.70 5.35 -27.52
C ASP A 73 10.18 3.99 -28.08
N PRO A 74 9.48 3.42 -29.07
CA PRO A 74 9.86 2.15 -29.69
C PRO A 74 11.22 2.21 -30.40
N ASP A 75 11.67 3.40 -30.82
CA ASP A 75 12.96 3.61 -31.51
C ASP A 75 14.11 3.94 -30.56
N SER A 76 13.89 3.84 -29.24
CA SER A 76 14.95 4.05 -28.25
C SER A 76 16.06 3.00 -28.41
N SER A 77 17.31 3.44 -28.51
CA SER A 77 18.50 2.57 -28.66
C SER A 77 18.88 1.82 -27.38
N LEU A 78 17.92 1.55 -26.49
CA LEU A 78 18.13 0.98 -25.18
C LEU A 78 17.82 -0.52 -25.16
N PRO A 79 18.61 -1.32 -24.44
CA PRO A 79 18.26 -2.71 -24.15
C PRO A 79 16.92 -2.81 -23.41
N ASP A 80 16.15 -3.86 -23.71
CA ASP A 80 14.79 -4.06 -23.17
C ASP A 80 14.78 -4.06 -21.62
N ASP A 81 15.74 -4.74 -20.98
CA ASP A 81 15.86 -4.78 -19.51
C ASP A 81 16.05 -3.39 -18.87
N ALA A 82 16.74 -2.48 -19.56
CA ALA A 82 16.93 -1.10 -19.10
C ALA A 82 15.69 -0.24 -19.36
N ARG A 83 14.92 -0.55 -20.41
CA ARG A 83 13.66 0.12 -20.72
C ARG A 83 12.57 -0.22 -19.72
N ASP A 84 12.48 -1.48 -19.29
CA ASP A 84 11.48 -1.92 -18.31
C ASP A 84 11.70 -1.27 -16.95
N SER A 85 12.95 -1.28 -16.47
CA SER A 85 13.35 -0.62 -15.21
C SER A 85 13.08 0.90 -15.26
N LEU A 86 13.37 1.53 -16.40
CA LEU A 86 13.09 2.94 -16.65
C LEU A 86 11.59 3.23 -16.72
N ALA A 87 10.77 2.35 -17.31
CA ALA A 87 9.32 2.49 -17.38
C ALA A 87 8.69 2.40 -15.99
N ILE A 88 9.10 1.43 -15.17
CA ILE A 88 8.63 1.29 -13.78
C ILE A 88 8.99 2.54 -12.97
N THR A 89 10.25 2.98 -13.05
CA THR A 89 10.73 4.16 -12.32
C THR A 89 10.02 5.45 -12.78
N THR A 90 9.76 5.61 -14.08
CA THR A 90 9.06 6.80 -14.60
C THR A 90 7.58 6.83 -14.22
N LEU A 91 6.89 5.69 -14.28
CA LEU A 91 5.50 5.58 -13.81
C LEU A 91 5.39 5.86 -12.31
N TYR A 92 6.34 5.36 -11.52
CA TYR A 92 6.39 5.65 -10.09
C TYR A 92 6.54 7.16 -9.81
N LEU A 93 7.49 7.82 -10.47
CA LEU A 93 7.71 9.28 -10.34
C LEU A 93 6.52 10.13 -10.82
N GLU A 94 5.70 9.61 -11.72
CA GLU A 94 4.45 10.26 -12.17
C GLU A 94 3.29 10.05 -11.19
N SER A 95 3.19 8.86 -10.61
CA SER A 95 2.14 8.51 -9.65
C SER A 95 2.30 9.22 -8.31
N SER A 96 3.54 9.55 -7.90
CA SER A 96 3.82 10.18 -6.61
C SER A 96 4.71 11.43 -6.74
N PRO A 97 4.13 12.59 -7.08
CA PRO A 97 4.90 13.83 -7.26
C PRO A 97 5.47 14.41 -5.95
N HIS A 98 4.90 14.03 -4.79
CA HIS A 98 5.18 14.59 -3.46
C HIS A 98 6.25 13.83 -2.64
N LEU A 99 6.67 12.64 -3.06
CA LEU A 99 7.62 11.80 -2.30
C LEU A 99 9.10 12.25 -2.42
N LEU A 100 9.38 13.22 -3.30
CA LEU A 100 10.69 13.88 -3.41
C LEU A 100 10.80 15.10 -2.49
N ASP A 101 9.72 15.48 -1.80
CA ASP A 101 9.75 16.45 -0.72
C ASP A 101 10.14 15.66 0.54
N LEU A 102 11.42 15.76 0.92
CA LEU A 102 12.14 14.96 1.93
C LEU A 102 11.61 15.07 3.38
N ASP A 103 10.36 15.48 3.59
CA ASP A 103 9.86 15.91 4.91
C ASP A 103 8.68 15.09 5.46
N ASN A 104 8.20 14.05 4.77
CA ASN A 104 7.11 13.20 5.31
C ASN A 104 7.47 11.72 5.28
N ASP A 105 7.94 11.22 6.43
CA ASP A 105 8.02 9.80 6.77
C ASP A 105 6.61 9.20 6.91
N THR A 106 5.90 9.01 5.80
CA THR A 106 4.70 8.17 5.79
C THR A 106 5.10 6.69 5.83
N PRO A 107 4.51 5.85 6.68
CA PRO A 107 4.87 4.42 6.81
C PRO A 107 4.84 3.66 5.48
N ASP A 108 3.87 3.99 4.61
CA ASP A 108 3.68 3.35 3.30
C ASP A 108 4.80 3.69 2.30
N ALA A 109 5.47 4.84 2.45
CA ALA A 109 6.61 5.20 1.60
C ALA A 109 7.80 4.27 1.84
N ALA A 110 8.01 3.80 3.07
CA ALA A 110 9.10 2.89 3.41
C ALA A 110 8.89 1.50 2.79
N ASP A 111 7.65 0.99 2.81
CA ASP A 111 7.30 -0.33 2.26
C ASP A 111 7.35 -0.34 0.72
N ILE A 112 6.91 0.74 0.07
CA ILE A 112 6.98 0.89 -1.39
C ILE A 112 8.43 1.11 -1.85
N GLN A 113 9.23 1.84 -1.08
CA GLN A 113 10.65 2.05 -1.38
C GLN A 113 11.47 0.76 -1.18
N PHE A 114 11.04 -0.13 -0.28
CA PHE A 114 11.60 -1.48 -0.17
C PHE A 114 11.19 -2.37 -1.36
N LEU A 115 9.93 -2.28 -1.81
CA LEU A 115 9.43 -3.04 -2.96
C LEU A 115 10.12 -2.65 -4.28
N LEU A 116 10.36 -1.35 -4.49
CA LEU A 116 10.99 -0.81 -5.70
C LEU A 116 12.53 -0.71 -5.61
N ALA A 117 13.13 -1.00 -4.46
CA ALA A 117 14.59 -0.99 -4.27
C ALA A 117 15.36 -1.72 -5.38
N PRO A 118 15.00 -2.96 -5.80
CA PRO A 118 15.72 -3.64 -6.88
C PRO A 118 15.63 -2.91 -8.23
N ASP A 119 14.46 -2.37 -8.57
CA ASP A 119 14.26 -1.62 -9.82
C ASP A 119 15.01 -0.28 -9.80
N ILE A 120 15.08 0.36 -8.64
CA ILE A 120 15.83 1.60 -8.41
C ILE A 120 17.35 1.34 -8.52
N ASP A 121 17.86 0.28 -7.91
CA ASP A 121 19.27 -0.11 -8.01
C ASP A 121 19.66 -0.50 -9.44
N GLN A 122 18.75 -1.18 -10.15
CA GLN A 122 18.89 -1.49 -11.57
C GLN A 122 18.85 -0.23 -12.44
N PHE A 123 17.99 0.74 -12.12
CA PHE A 123 17.99 2.06 -12.76
C PHE A 123 19.32 2.80 -12.55
N TYR A 124 19.86 2.85 -11.33
CA TYR A 124 21.16 3.47 -11.06
C TYR A 124 22.30 2.79 -11.83
N SER A 125 22.25 1.46 -11.96
CA SER A 125 23.23 0.69 -12.72
C SER A 125 23.16 0.94 -14.24
N THR A 126 21.97 1.31 -14.75
CA THR A 126 21.73 1.58 -16.18
C THR A 126 21.92 3.05 -16.55
N LEU A 127 22.08 3.97 -15.59
CA LEU A 127 22.33 5.40 -15.82
C LEU A 127 23.41 5.70 -16.88
N PRO A 128 24.58 5.02 -16.91
CA PRO A 128 25.60 5.29 -17.92
C PRO A 128 25.12 5.07 -19.36
N LEU A 129 24.21 4.11 -19.57
CA LEU A 129 23.63 3.79 -20.88
C LEU A 129 22.57 4.83 -21.29
N LEU A 130 21.93 5.49 -20.31
CA LEU A 130 20.90 6.51 -20.52
C LEU A 130 21.49 7.89 -20.90
N VAL A 131 22.75 8.17 -20.55
CA VAL A 131 23.36 9.50 -20.76
C VAL A 131 23.34 9.95 -22.21
N ALA A 132 23.76 9.08 -23.14
CA ALA A 132 23.84 9.44 -24.56
C ALA A 132 22.44 9.69 -25.17
N PRO A 133 21.44 8.78 -25.04
CA PRO A 133 20.07 9.03 -25.47
C PRO A 133 19.44 10.28 -24.84
N LEU A 134 19.57 10.46 -23.52
CA LEU A 134 19.04 11.65 -22.83
C LEU A 134 19.64 12.94 -23.39
N THR A 135 20.95 12.95 -23.66
CA THR A 135 21.62 14.12 -24.24
C THR A 135 21.07 14.44 -25.64
N THR A 136 20.78 13.43 -26.45
CA THR A 136 20.16 13.65 -27.77
C THR A 136 18.74 14.22 -27.67
N ILE A 137 17.93 13.75 -26.73
CA ILE A 137 16.57 14.29 -26.49
C ILE A 137 16.64 15.74 -25.98
N LEU A 138 17.57 16.04 -25.07
CA LEU A 138 17.72 17.40 -24.55
C LEU A 138 18.28 18.37 -25.60
N THR A 139 19.22 17.93 -26.43
CA THR A 139 19.77 18.78 -27.50
C THR A 139 18.75 19.04 -28.60
N THR A 140 17.98 18.03 -29.00
CA THR A 140 16.88 18.19 -29.98
C THR A 140 15.80 19.14 -29.46
N THR A 141 15.35 18.97 -28.22
CA THR A 141 14.38 19.89 -27.61
C THR A 141 14.91 21.32 -27.51
N ILE A 142 16.21 21.52 -27.19
CA ILE A 142 16.83 22.85 -27.22
C ILE A 142 16.85 23.42 -28.64
N THR A 143 17.18 22.62 -29.66
CA THR A 143 17.16 23.10 -31.05
C THR A 143 15.75 23.46 -31.47
N ASP A 144 14.75 22.66 -31.13
CA ASP A 144 13.35 22.92 -31.45
C ASP A 144 12.87 24.21 -30.78
N LEU A 145 13.12 24.38 -29.47
CA LEU A 145 12.80 25.61 -28.75
C LEU A 145 13.54 26.83 -29.32
N ARG A 146 14.79 26.66 -29.75
CA ARG A 146 15.55 27.72 -30.43
C ARG A 146 14.93 28.05 -31.78
N THR A 147 14.48 27.06 -32.57
CA THR A 147 13.79 27.33 -33.83
C THR A 147 12.50 28.09 -33.59
N ILE A 148 11.69 27.68 -32.60
CA ILE A 148 10.42 28.32 -32.22
C ILE A 148 10.67 29.76 -31.76
N ALA A 149 11.63 29.98 -30.85
CA ALA A 149 11.95 31.31 -30.34
C ALA A 149 12.53 32.24 -31.43
N ASN A 150 13.33 31.69 -32.35
CA ASN A 150 13.96 32.46 -33.43
C ASN A 150 13.05 32.65 -34.66
N THR A 151 11.87 32.03 -34.72
CA THR A 151 10.91 32.26 -35.82
C THR A 151 10.44 33.73 -35.93
N GLY A 152 10.66 34.55 -34.88
CA GLY A 152 10.35 35.98 -34.85
C GLY A 152 11.53 36.92 -35.13
N GLY A 153 12.76 36.44 -35.30
CA GLY A 153 13.95 37.29 -35.43
C GLY A 153 14.95 36.75 -36.46
N ASN A 154 14.85 37.26 -37.69
CA ASN A 154 15.82 37.23 -38.80
C ASN A 154 16.58 35.92 -39.14
N ASP A 155 16.36 35.48 -40.38
CA ASP A 155 17.19 34.69 -41.30
C ASP A 155 17.89 33.39 -40.82
N PRO A 156 17.81 32.30 -41.60
CA PRO A 156 18.41 31.03 -41.23
C PRO A 156 19.95 31.12 -41.34
N PRO A 157 20.70 30.70 -40.30
CA PRO A 157 22.06 30.24 -40.52
C PRO A 157 21.96 28.88 -41.23
N ALA A 158 22.48 28.83 -42.46
CA ALA A 158 22.88 27.57 -43.04
C ALA A 158 23.88 26.91 -42.09
N ASP A 159 23.54 25.75 -41.52
CA ASP A 159 24.38 24.56 -41.62
C ASP A 159 23.82 23.36 -40.86
N ASN A 160 23.91 22.22 -41.54
CA ASN A 160 23.98 20.84 -41.05
C ASN A 160 22.67 20.14 -40.61
N LEU A 161 21.88 19.72 -41.61
CA LEU A 161 21.35 18.34 -41.61
C LEU A 161 22.20 17.49 -42.57
N PRO A 162 22.53 16.23 -42.22
CA PRO A 162 23.21 15.31 -43.12
C PRO A 162 22.21 14.84 -44.19
N ARG A 163 22.25 15.45 -45.37
CA ARG A 163 21.59 14.91 -46.56
C ARG A 163 22.59 14.19 -47.45
N THR A 164 22.18 12.97 -47.77
CA THR A 164 22.80 12.03 -48.69
C THR A 164 23.19 12.69 -50.01
N ARG A 165 24.35 12.26 -50.51
CA ARG A 165 24.97 12.69 -51.77
C ARG A 165 23.98 12.67 -52.94
N ALA A 166 23.81 13.82 -53.59
CA ALA A 166 23.49 13.88 -55.01
C ALA A 166 24.18 15.11 -55.61
N ARG A 167 25.12 14.87 -56.52
CA ARG A 167 25.78 15.88 -57.36
C ARG A 167 24.73 16.59 -58.23
N ASN A 168 24.72 17.91 -58.25
CA ASN A 168 24.72 18.62 -59.52
C ASN A 168 25.25 20.05 -59.38
N ARG A 169 26.20 20.40 -60.25
CA ARG A 169 26.68 21.78 -60.45
C ARG A 169 25.67 22.48 -61.36
N GLN A 170 25.27 23.72 -61.03
CA GLN A 170 25.21 24.86 -61.97
C GLN A 170 24.58 26.11 -61.33
N ALA A 171 25.16 27.25 -61.73
CA ALA A 171 24.58 28.60 -61.77
C ALA A 171 24.54 29.44 -60.47
N MET A 172 25.57 30.27 -60.32
CA MET A 172 25.42 31.66 -59.86
C MET A 172 24.25 32.33 -60.60
N ARG A 173 23.30 32.92 -59.86
CA ARG A 173 22.49 34.04 -60.37
C ARG A 173 22.29 35.11 -59.31
N SER A 174 22.64 36.32 -59.75
CA SER A 174 22.41 37.67 -59.25
C SER A 174 21.30 37.87 -58.23
N ILE A 175 21.66 38.64 -57.20
CA ILE A 175 20.81 39.44 -56.31
C ILE A 175 19.76 40.22 -57.12
N ALA A 176 18.49 39.97 -56.86
CA ALA A 176 17.41 40.91 -57.10
C ALA A 176 16.67 41.09 -55.77
N GLN A 177 16.98 42.17 -55.05
CA GLN A 177 16.25 42.57 -53.87
C GLN A 177 14.84 42.96 -54.30
N THR A 178 13.87 42.07 -54.05
CA THR A 178 12.46 42.42 -54.09
C THR A 178 12.15 43.33 -52.90
N PRO A 179 11.35 44.40 -53.06
CA PRO A 179 11.10 45.35 -51.99
C PRO A 179 10.36 44.64 -50.84
N LEU A 180 10.93 44.71 -49.63
CA LEU A 180 10.47 44.09 -48.37
C LEU A 180 8.96 44.24 -48.11
N SER A 181 8.30 45.27 -48.65
CA SER A 181 6.86 45.50 -48.54
C SER A 181 6.00 44.44 -49.26
N SER A 182 6.47 43.89 -50.38
CA SER A 182 5.76 42.86 -51.14
C SER A 182 5.76 41.51 -50.41
N GLN A 183 6.90 41.13 -49.84
CA GLN A 183 7.05 39.93 -49.02
C GLN A 183 6.25 40.02 -47.71
N LEU A 184 6.23 41.19 -47.07
CA LEU A 184 5.43 41.42 -45.86
C LEU A 184 3.93 41.38 -46.16
N ALA A 185 3.49 41.97 -47.28
CA ALA A 185 2.09 41.90 -47.71
C ALA A 185 1.63 40.47 -48.05
N GLU A 186 2.53 39.66 -48.61
CA GLU A 186 2.27 38.26 -48.92
C GLU A 186 2.22 37.38 -47.66
N ARG A 187 3.12 37.61 -46.70
CA ARG A 187 3.06 36.97 -45.37
C ARG A 187 1.82 37.36 -44.58
N LEU A 188 1.40 38.63 -44.62
CA LEU A 188 0.16 39.07 -43.99
C LEU A 188 -1.07 38.44 -44.65
N ARG A 189 -1.07 38.26 -45.98
CA ARG A 189 -2.13 37.54 -46.70
C ARG A 189 -2.16 36.05 -46.30
N ALA A 190 -1.01 35.40 -46.23
CA ALA A 190 -0.90 34.00 -45.79
C ALA A 190 -1.37 33.83 -44.34
N LEU A 191 -0.96 34.72 -43.43
CA LEU A 191 -1.44 34.71 -42.03
C LEU A 191 -2.96 34.91 -41.93
N ARG A 192 -3.51 35.85 -42.70
CA ARG A 192 -4.97 36.06 -42.75
C ARG A 192 -5.70 34.85 -43.32
N GLN A 193 -5.13 34.19 -44.32
CA GLN A 193 -5.71 32.95 -44.87
C GLN A 193 -5.69 31.84 -43.82
N MET A 194 -4.59 31.63 -43.10
CA MET A 194 -4.56 30.66 -42.01
C MET A 194 -5.59 31.00 -40.92
N GLN A 195 -5.68 32.27 -40.52
CA GLN A 195 -6.60 32.72 -39.45
C GLN A 195 -8.08 32.63 -39.85
N LEU A 196 -8.42 32.95 -41.10
CA LEU A 196 -9.81 33.05 -41.54
C LEU A 196 -10.35 31.76 -42.16
N THR A 197 -9.50 30.91 -42.73
CA THR A 197 -9.97 29.70 -43.42
C THR A 197 -9.45 28.42 -42.77
N GLU A 198 -8.16 28.30 -42.50
CA GLU A 198 -7.57 27.03 -42.05
C GLU A 198 -7.88 26.71 -40.58
N LEU A 199 -7.75 27.71 -39.70
CA LEU A 199 -8.02 27.53 -38.27
C LEU A 199 -9.50 27.25 -37.96
N PRO A 200 -10.47 27.99 -38.55
CA PRO A 200 -11.89 27.69 -38.36
C PRO A 200 -12.29 26.34 -38.93
N THR A 201 -11.77 25.97 -40.11
CA THR A 201 -12.06 24.65 -40.70
C THR A 201 -11.47 23.51 -39.87
N ALA A 202 -10.24 23.64 -39.38
CA ALA A 202 -9.65 22.68 -38.46
C ALA A 202 -10.46 22.55 -37.16
N ARG A 203 -10.93 23.67 -36.59
CA ARG A 203 -11.76 23.67 -35.38
C ARG A 203 -13.12 23.02 -35.60
N THR A 204 -13.77 23.26 -36.74
CA THR A 204 -15.04 22.59 -37.08
C THR A 204 -14.86 21.10 -37.29
N ARG A 205 -13.76 20.66 -37.92
CA ARG A 205 -13.43 19.24 -38.06
C ARG A 205 -13.18 18.58 -36.70
N MET A 206 -12.42 19.23 -35.83
CA MET A 206 -12.18 18.74 -34.47
C MET A 206 -13.47 18.66 -33.64
N ALA A 207 -14.38 19.63 -33.78
CA ALA A 207 -15.68 19.58 -33.13
C ALA A 207 -16.54 18.43 -33.69
N GLY A 208 -16.49 18.17 -35.01
CA GLY A 208 -17.17 17.05 -35.64
C GLY A 208 -16.66 15.70 -35.13
N THR A 209 -15.35 15.50 -35.10
CA THR A 209 -14.76 14.26 -34.58
C THR A 209 -15.04 14.06 -33.09
N ALA A 210 -15.00 15.14 -32.29
CA ALA A 210 -15.37 15.06 -30.87
C ALA A 210 -16.85 14.66 -30.69
N ALA A 211 -17.76 15.17 -31.52
CA ALA A 211 -19.17 14.78 -31.49
C ALA A 211 -19.36 13.31 -31.89
N GLU A 212 -18.63 12.82 -32.89
CA GLU A 212 -18.64 11.40 -33.29
C GLU A 212 -18.12 10.49 -32.16
N VAL A 213 -17.05 10.90 -31.48
CA VAL A 213 -16.51 10.15 -30.32
C VAL A 213 -17.53 10.11 -29.18
N LEU A 214 -18.20 11.22 -28.88
CA LEU A 214 -19.25 11.24 -27.86
C LEU A 214 -20.46 10.39 -28.26
N ALA A 215 -20.85 10.39 -29.53
CA ALA A 215 -21.94 9.55 -30.04
C ALA A 215 -21.58 8.05 -29.95
N THR A 216 -20.35 7.67 -30.28
CA THR A 216 -19.89 6.29 -30.13
C THR A 216 -19.82 5.87 -28.66
N ARG A 217 -19.35 6.74 -27.77
CA ARG A 217 -19.37 6.51 -26.31
C ARG A 217 -20.79 6.28 -25.79
N ALA A 218 -21.75 7.10 -26.22
CA ALA A 218 -23.16 6.94 -25.84
C ALA A 218 -23.73 5.58 -26.32
N ALA A 219 -23.44 5.19 -27.56
CA ALA A 219 -23.88 3.89 -28.10
C ALA A 219 -23.26 2.68 -27.39
N VAL A 220 -22.01 2.81 -26.92
CA VAL A 220 -21.37 1.77 -26.09
C VAL A 220 -22.06 1.68 -24.73
N LEU A 221 -22.33 2.81 -24.07
CA LEU A 221 -23.02 2.84 -22.78
C LEU A 221 -24.44 2.25 -22.87
N GLU A 222 -25.18 2.54 -23.93
CA GLU A 222 -26.51 1.96 -24.14
C GLU A 222 -26.43 0.42 -24.24
N ARG A 223 -25.46 -0.09 -25.01
CA ARG A 223 -25.25 -1.55 -25.15
C ARG A 223 -24.81 -2.20 -23.84
N THR A 224 -23.95 -1.56 -23.05
CA THR A 224 -23.53 -2.11 -21.76
C THR A 224 -24.69 -2.16 -20.78
N VAL A 225 -25.54 -1.12 -20.73
CA VAL A 225 -26.76 -1.13 -19.91
C VAL A 225 -27.70 -2.28 -20.33
N MET A 226 -27.98 -2.43 -21.62
CA MET A 226 -28.82 -3.55 -22.11
C MET A 226 -28.24 -4.93 -21.78
N LEU A 227 -26.92 -5.09 -21.80
CA LEU A 227 -26.26 -6.34 -21.42
C LEU A 227 -26.37 -6.59 -19.92
N LEU A 228 -26.20 -5.57 -19.07
CA LEU A 228 -26.38 -5.68 -17.62
C LEU A 228 -27.83 -6.02 -17.27
N GLU A 229 -28.79 -5.39 -17.93
CA GLU A 229 -30.22 -5.68 -17.75
C GLU A 229 -30.56 -7.13 -18.15
N ARG A 230 -29.94 -7.68 -19.19
CA ARG A 230 -30.17 -9.07 -19.61
C ARG A 230 -29.42 -10.10 -18.79
N ALA A 231 -28.16 -9.82 -18.42
CA ALA A 231 -27.28 -10.79 -17.78
C ALA A 231 -27.36 -10.77 -16.26
N LYS A 232 -27.42 -9.59 -15.63
CA LYS A 232 -27.57 -9.46 -14.17
C LYS A 232 -29.03 -9.36 -13.74
N HIS A 233 -29.84 -8.60 -14.48
CA HIS A 233 -31.23 -8.34 -14.11
C HIS A 233 -32.25 -9.03 -15.02
N GLY A 234 -31.84 -10.02 -15.82
CA GLY A 234 -32.72 -10.68 -16.78
C GLY A 234 -33.65 -11.69 -16.13
N ALA A 235 -34.73 -12.05 -16.81
CA ALA A 235 -35.64 -13.11 -16.35
C ALA A 235 -34.92 -14.47 -16.20
N VAL A 236 -33.98 -14.78 -17.09
CA VAL A 236 -33.16 -16.00 -17.03
C VAL A 236 -32.23 -15.96 -15.82
N ALA A 237 -31.53 -14.85 -15.58
CA ALA A 237 -30.63 -14.68 -14.44
C ALA A 237 -31.39 -14.79 -13.09
N ARG A 238 -32.59 -14.19 -13.01
CA ARG A 238 -33.48 -14.35 -11.86
C ARG A 238 -33.95 -15.79 -11.68
N ALA A 239 -34.33 -16.47 -12.76
CA ALA A 239 -34.75 -17.87 -12.70
C ALA A 239 -33.61 -18.80 -12.29
N THR A 240 -32.39 -18.58 -12.78
CA THR A 240 -31.22 -19.36 -12.36
C THR A 240 -30.84 -19.10 -10.91
N LYS A 241 -30.93 -17.84 -10.44
CA LYS A 241 -30.69 -17.49 -9.03
C LYS A 241 -31.73 -18.15 -8.12
N ALA A 242 -33.01 -18.02 -8.42
CA ALA A 242 -34.08 -18.67 -7.65
C ALA A 242 -33.95 -20.20 -7.64
N LYS A 243 -33.53 -20.82 -8.75
CA LYS A 243 -33.26 -22.26 -8.82
C LYS A 243 -32.06 -22.65 -7.94
N ALA A 244 -30.99 -21.85 -7.94
CA ALA A 244 -29.82 -22.09 -7.09
C ALA A 244 -30.18 -21.98 -5.61
N GLU A 245 -30.92 -20.93 -5.22
CA GLU A 245 -31.42 -20.74 -3.85
C GLU A 245 -32.33 -21.90 -3.41
N HIS A 246 -33.25 -22.34 -4.26
CA HIS A 246 -34.08 -23.50 -3.98
C HIS A 246 -33.24 -24.78 -3.76
N LEU A 247 -32.25 -25.04 -4.62
CA LEU A 247 -31.37 -26.21 -4.45
C LEU A 247 -30.53 -26.11 -3.18
N ALA A 248 -30.06 -24.92 -2.81
CA ALA A 248 -29.34 -24.70 -1.56
C ALA A 248 -30.23 -25.02 -0.34
N MET A 249 -31.47 -24.54 -0.33
CA MET A 249 -32.46 -24.86 0.73
C MET A 249 -32.74 -26.37 0.81
N VAL A 250 -32.87 -27.04 -0.34
CA VAL A 250 -33.03 -28.50 -0.39
C VAL A 250 -31.81 -29.21 0.20
N ALA A 251 -30.60 -28.77 -0.13
CA ALA A 251 -29.36 -29.34 0.40
C ALA A 251 -29.28 -29.19 1.94
N MET A 252 -29.57 -28.00 2.47
CA MET A 252 -29.66 -27.77 3.92
C MET A 252 -30.71 -28.67 4.58
N GLY A 253 -31.86 -28.88 3.93
CA GLY A 253 -32.88 -29.79 4.42
C GLY A 253 -32.43 -31.26 4.43
N ILE A 254 -31.61 -31.68 3.47
CA ILE A 254 -31.01 -33.02 3.45
C ILE A 254 -29.97 -33.16 4.55
N GLU A 255 -29.12 -32.16 4.75
CA GLU A 255 -28.13 -32.13 5.83
C GLU A 255 -28.79 -32.24 7.21
N GLY A 256 -29.88 -31.49 7.44
CA GLY A 256 -30.67 -31.61 8.65
C GLY A 256 -31.32 -32.99 8.84
N LYS A 257 -31.73 -33.65 7.75
CA LYS A 257 -32.22 -35.04 7.84
C LYS A 257 -31.10 -36.01 8.17
N LEU A 258 -29.92 -35.83 7.56
CA LEU A 258 -28.76 -36.67 7.82
C LEU A 258 -28.32 -36.57 9.28
N SER A 259 -28.27 -35.37 9.86
CA SER A 259 -27.92 -35.18 11.26
C SER A 259 -28.92 -35.83 12.21
N VAL A 260 -30.23 -35.78 11.91
CA VAL A 260 -31.24 -36.52 12.67
C VAL A 260 -31.01 -38.03 12.57
N THR A 261 -30.77 -38.55 11.37
CA THR A 261 -30.50 -39.99 11.20
C THR A 261 -29.21 -40.43 11.89
N GLU A 262 -28.19 -39.58 11.93
CA GLU A 262 -26.95 -39.82 12.67
C GLU A 262 -27.24 -39.91 14.17
N LEU A 263 -28.00 -38.96 14.72
CA LEU A 263 -28.39 -38.97 16.13
C LEU A 263 -29.26 -40.20 16.47
N ASP A 264 -30.18 -40.60 15.58
CA ASP A 264 -30.97 -41.82 15.75
C ASP A 264 -30.07 -43.06 15.81
N VAL A 265 -29.12 -43.19 14.88
CA VAL A 265 -28.16 -44.31 14.88
C VAL A 265 -27.29 -44.28 16.13
N LEU A 266 -26.78 -43.11 16.53
CA LEU A 266 -26.01 -42.96 17.77
C LEU A 266 -26.84 -43.34 19.00
N ALA A 267 -28.12 -43.00 19.05
CA ALA A 267 -29.01 -43.42 20.13
C ALA A 267 -29.22 -44.94 20.16
N THR A 268 -29.22 -45.62 19.00
CA THR A 268 -29.28 -47.10 18.96
C THR A 268 -27.99 -47.77 19.43
N ILE A 269 -26.82 -47.18 19.17
CA ILE A 269 -25.51 -47.72 19.56
C ILE A 269 -25.20 -47.40 21.03
N HIS A 270 -25.47 -46.17 21.46
CA HIS A 270 -25.25 -45.67 22.80
C HIS A 270 -26.50 -45.81 23.65
N THR A 271 -26.89 -47.04 23.92
CA THR A 271 -27.93 -47.31 24.91
C THR A 271 -27.47 -46.83 26.30
N PRO A 272 -28.39 -46.46 27.21
CA PRO A 272 -28.04 -45.95 28.54
C PRO A 272 -27.19 -46.96 29.33
N GLU A 273 -27.41 -48.26 29.12
CA GLU A 273 -26.62 -49.33 29.73
C GLU A 273 -25.15 -49.33 29.25
N VAL A 274 -24.94 -49.10 27.95
CA VAL A 274 -23.60 -48.99 27.35
C VAL A 274 -22.90 -47.74 27.83
N VAL A 275 -23.60 -46.60 27.92
CA VAL A 275 -23.04 -45.35 28.47
C VAL A 275 -22.64 -45.54 29.94
N ASP A 276 -23.48 -46.20 30.75
CA ASP A 276 -23.16 -46.51 32.14
C ASP A 276 -21.99 -47.50 32.27
N ALA A 277 -21.90 -48.49 31.39
CA ALA A 277 -20.78 -49.41 31.32
C ALA A 277 -19.47 -48.69 30.96
N LEU A 278 -19.48 -47.80 29.96
CA LEU A 278 -18.35 -46.95 29.59
C LEU A 278 -17.96 -46.00 30.73
N GLY A 279 -18.93 -45.41 31.42
CA GLY A 279 -18.68 -44.56 32.59
C GLY A 279 -18.07 -45.32 33.78
N ARG A 280 -18.46 -46.58 33.99
CA ARG A 280 -17.80 -47.48 34.95
C ARG A 280 -16.38 -47.83 34.54
N TYR A 281 -16.16 -48.13 33.26
CA TYR A 281 -14.84 -48.43 32.72
C TYR A 281 -13.89 -47.22 32.80
N TYR A 282 -14.40 -46.00 32.54
CA TYR A 282 -13.65 -44.76 32.68
C TYR A 282 -13.22 -44.52 34.14
N ARG A 283 -14.14 -44.71 35.10
CA ARG A 283 -13.80 -44.63 36.53
C ARG A 283 -12.75 -45.66 36.92
N HIS A 284 -12.91 -46.90 36.48
CA HIS A 284 -11.92 -47.94 36.70
C HIS A 284 -10.54 -47.55 36.12
N LEU A 285 -10.47 -47.03 34.89
CA LEU A 285 -9.22 -46.55 34.29
C LEU A 285 -8.61 -45.42 35.12
N LYS A 286 -9.41 -44.46 35.58
CA LYS A 286 -8.94 -43.37 36.44
C LYS A 286 -8.35 -43.89 37.74
N ASP A 287 -9.06 -44.78 38.44
CA ASP A 287 -8.60 -45.40 39.67
C ASP A 287 -7.33 -46.22 39.44
N THR A 288 -7.24 -46.96 38.33
CA THR A 288 -6.01 -47.71 37.99
C THR A 288 -4.84 -46.79 37.73
N ARG A 289 -5.06 -45.66 37.06
CA ARG A 289 -4.02 -44.65 36.83
C ARG A 289 -3.55 -44.04 38.14
N GLU A 290 -4.47 -43.63 39.01
CA GLU A 290 -4.14 -43.08 40.33
C GLU A 290 -3.34 -44.09 41.17
N ARG A 291 -3.75 -45.36 41.21
CA ARG A 291 -2.97 -46.42 41.87
C ARG A 291 -1.58 -46.63 41.27
N LEU A 292 -1.44 -46.54 39.95
CA LEU A 292 -0.15 -46.64 39.28
C LEU A 292 0.73 -45.42 39.54
N GLU A 293 0.14 -44.23 39.64
CA GLU A 293 0.83 -42.99 40.02
C GLU A 293 1.29 -43.06 41.48
N GLU A 294 0.45 -43.51 42.41
CA GLU A 294 0.81 -43.77 43.81
C GLU A 294 1.96 -44.79 43.90
N ARG A 295 1.87 -45.90 43.18
CA ARG A 295 2.95 -46.91 43.11
C ARG A 295 4.23 -46.32 42.54
N ARG A 296 4.13 -45.47 41.52
CA ARG A 296 5.27 -44.76 40.94
C ARG A 296 5.91 -43.83 41.95
N VAL A 297 5.12 -43.05 42.70
CA VAL A 297 5.62 -42.14 43.74
C VAL A 297 6.33 -42.91 44.86
N LEU A 298 5.74 -44.03 45.32
CA LEU A 298 6.37 -44.90 46.32
C LEU A 298 7.69 -45.49 45.81
N ALA A 299 7.69 -46.05 44.59
CA ALA A 299 8.90 -46.60 43.98
C ALA A 299 9.99 -45.53 43.77
N LEU A 300 9.62 -44.31 43.38
CA LEU A 300 10.56 -43.18 43.27
C LEU A 300 11.08 -42.73 44.64
N GLY A 301 10.25 -42.76 45.69
CA GLY A 301 10.66 -42.47 47.06
C GLY A 301 11.66 -43.51 47.59
N GLU A 302 11.41 -44.79 47.31
CA GLU A 302 12.36 -45.88 47.60
C GLU A 302 13.68 -45.66 46.85
N LEU A 303 13.62 -45.36 45.54
CA LEU A 303 14.80 -45.12 44.70
C LEU A 303 15.61 -43.90 45.13
N LYS A 304 14.94 -42.81 45.52
CA LYS A 304 15.58 -41.64 46.14
C LYS A 304 16.25 -41.98 47.47
N GLY A 305 15.63 -42.85 48.27
CA GLY A 305 16.24 -43.39 49.48
C GLY A 305 17.52 -44.20 49.22
N TYR A 306 17.65 -44.83 48.05
CA TYR A 306 18.89 -45.47 47.59
C TYR A 306 19.90 -44.47 47.00
N GLU A 307 19.45 -43.43 46.31
CA GLU A 307 20.30 -42.35 45.78
C GLU A 307 20.98 -41.54 46.91
N ASP A 308 20.25 -41.24 47.99
CA ASP A 308 20.79 -40.58 49.20
C ASP A 308 21.87 -41.42 49.92
N VAL A 309 21.99 -42.72 49.60
CA VAL A 309 23.06 -43.60 50.10
C VAL A 309 24.31 -43.53 49.21
N GLY A 310 24.17 -43.15 47.94
CA GLY A 310 25.26 -42.99 46.97
C GLY A 310 25.80 -41.55 46.82
N GLY A 311 25.01 -40.53 47.18
CA GLY A 311 25.36 -39.11 47.06
C GLY A 311 26.06 -38.53 48.29
N GLY A 312 27.33 -38.86 48.51
CA GLY A 312 28.14 -38.19 49.52
C GLY A 312 28.57 -36.79 49.07
N GLY A 313 27.95 -35.73 49.61
CA GLY A 313 28.54 -34.38 49.54
C GLY A 313 27.59 -33.19 49.78
N GLY A 314 27.56 -32.69 51.02
CA GLY A 314 27.44 -31.24 51.30
C GLY A 314 26.06 -30.63 51.50
N GLY A 315 25.78 -30.20 52.75
CA GLY A 315 25.23 -28.86 53.02
C GLY A 315 23.71 -28.68 53.14
N GLY A 316 23.21 -28.78 54.39
CA GLY A 316 22.47 -27.65 54.99
C GLY A 316 20.94 -27.52 54.82
N ARG A 317 20.27 -27.80 55.95
CA ARG A 317 19.11 -27.10 56.56
C ARG A 317 17.65 -27.44 56.18
N ASP A 318 16.96 -27.79 57.26
CA ASP A 318 15.56 -27.59 57.65
C ASP A 318 14.44 -28.48 57.07
N GLY A 319 13.96 -29.37 57.95
CA GLY A 319 12.63 -29.22 58.53
C GLY A 319 11.49 -30.01 57.89
N GLY A 320 11.29 -31.27 58.33
CA GLY A 320 10.07 -32.01 58.01
C GLY A 320 9.98 -33.36 58.72
N THR A 321 9.20 -33.41 59.80
CA THR A 321 8.87 -34.59 60.60
C THR A 321 8.18 -35.68 59.77
N GLY A 322 8.77 -36.87 59.71
CA GLY A 322 8.15 -38.05 59.11
C GLY A 322 8.74 -39.35 59.67
N ARG A 323 7.99 -40.01 60.56
CA ARG A 323 8.28 -41.36 61.07
C ARG A 323 8.35 -42.36 59.90
N GLY A 324 9.49 -43.00 59.67
CA GLY A 324 9.60 -44.03 58.63
C GLY A 324 10.94 -44.76 58.57
N ARG A 325 10.96 -45.99 59.12
CA ARG A 325 11.76 -47.17 58.75
C ARG A 325 13.30 -47.19 58.99
N ALA A 326 13.67 -48.09 59.89
CA ALA A 326 15.02 -48.43 60.35
C ALA A 326 15.89 -49.26 59.37
N ASP A 327 15.51 -49.43 58.09
CA ASP A 327 16.23 -50.27 57.11
C ASP A 327 17.27 -49.52 56.25
N SER A 328 17.27 -48.18 56.27
CA SER A 328 18.25 -47.36 55.54
C SER A 328 19.68 -47.49 56.10
N GLY A 329 19.82 -47.85 57.38
CA GLY A 329 21.11 -47.98 58.06
C GLY A 329 21.96 -49.17 57.56
N ALA A 330 21.34 -50.30 57.25
CA ALA A 330 22.05 -51.51 56.82
C ALA A 330 22.64 -51.35 55.42
N MET A 331 21.89 -50.79 54.48
CA MET A 331 22.38 -50.48 53.12
C MET A 331 23.48 -49.41 53.12
N LYS A 332 23.42 -48.42 54.03
CA LYS A 332 24.45 -47.40 54.21
C LYS A 332 25.75 -47.95 54.80
N GLU A 333 25.67 -48.99 55.63
CA GLU A 333 26.82 -49.74 56.16
C GLU A 333 27.44 -50.62 55.06
N ILE A 334 26.63 -51.32 54.27
CA ILE A 334 27.07 -52.15 53.13
C ILE A 334 27.75 -51.29 52.05
N ALA A 335 27.15 -50.14 51.67
CA ALA A 335 27.73 -49.21 50.71
C ALA A 335 29.05 -48.59 51.20
N ARG A 336 29.17 -48.28 52.51
CA ARG A 336 30.45 -47.86 53.11
C ARG A 336 31.52 -48.94 53.03
N ARG A 337 31.16 -50.19 53.35
CA ARG A 337 32.09 -51.33 53.29
C ARG A 337 32.52 -51.63 51.86
N TYR A 338 31.59 -51.61 50.89
CA TYR A 338 31.91 -51.80 49.48
C TYR A 338 32.71 -50.61 48.89
N GLY A 339 32.41 -49.37 49.27
CA GLY A 339 33.19 -48.20 48.85
C GLY A 339 34.61 -48.19 49.45
N GLY A 340 34.79 -48.70 50.66
CA GLY A 340 36.11 -48.96 51.24
C GLY A 340 36.86 -50.08 50.51
N LEU A 341 36.17 -51.20 50.24
CA LEU A 341 36.73 -52.35 49.53
C LEU A 341 37.10 -52.03 48.07
N ILE A 342 36.33 -51.20 47.36
CA ILE A 342 36.65 -50.75 46.00
C ILE A 342 37.89 -49.84 46.01
N ARG A 343 38.03 -48.97 47.02
CA ARG A 343 39.25 -48.16 47.20
C ARG A 343 40.48 -49.01 47.55
N GLU A 344 40.31 -50.15 48.20
CA GLU A 344 41.38 -51.13 48.46
C GLU A 344 41.68 -52.04 47.25
N VAL A 345 40.73 -52.21 46.32
CA VAL A 345 40.86 -53.06 45.10
C VAL A 345 41.37 -52.26 43.88
N GLU A 346 41.40 -50.93 43.94
CA GLU A 346 42.00 -50.06 42.90
C GLU A 346 43.51 -49.78 43.09
N ASP A 347 44.16 -50.33 44.13
CA ASP A 347 45.63 -50.39 44.21
C ASP A 347 46.18 -51.54 43.34
N PRO A 348 47.21 -51.30 42.50
CA PRO A 348 47.54 -52.16 41.37
C PRO A 348 48.52 -53.26 41.75
N SER A 349 48.08 -54.52 41.77
CA SER A 349 48.90 -55.67 41.36
C SER A 349 48.17 -57.01 41.52
N THR A 350 48.16 -57.80 40.43
CA THR A 350 48.30 -59.27 40.44
C THR A 350 47.03 -60.15 40.34
N ILE A 351 46.86 -60.65 39.11
CA ILE A 351 46.46 -62.02 38.68
C ILE A 351 45.02 -62.26 38.16
N GLN A 352 44.93 -62.15 36.83
CA GLN A 352 44.72 -63.23 35.86
C GLN A 352 43.74 -64.40 36.13
N VAL A 353 42.72 -64.42 35.25
CA VAL A 353 42.32 -65.51 34.33
C VAL A 353 41.66 -66.76 34.92
N TYR A 354 40.40 -67.01 34.51
CA TYR A 354 40.05 -68.18 33.68
C TYR A 354 38.69 -67.97 32.98
N LEU A 355 38.73 -67.91 31.64
CA LEU A 355 37.60 -68.15 30.73
C LEU A 355 37.72 -69.60 30.24
N PRO A 356 36.61 -70.35 30.03
CA PRO A 356 36.17 -70.57 28.64
C PRO A 356 34.65 -70.80 28.42
N ARG A 357 34.11 -70.03 27.46
CA ARG A 357 33.51 -70.43 26.17
C ARG A 357 32.34 -71.46 26.05
N HIS A 358 31.32 -70.96 25.33
CA HIS A 358 30.48 -71.58 24.29
C HIS A 358 29.17 -72.29 24.69
N THR A 359 28.02 -71.73 24.30
CA THR A 359 27.34 -72.01 23.02
C THR A 359 25.94 -71.37 23.02
N SER A 360 25.57 -70.75 21.91
CA SER A 360 24.19 -70.40 21.54
C SER A 360 23.77 -71.28 20.37
N PRO A 361 22.49 -71.68 20.27
CA PRO A 361 21.70 -71.31 19.08
C PRO A 361 20.22 -71.03 19.43
N SER A 362 19.63 -69.93 18.96
CA SER A 362 18.98 -69.77 17.65
C SER A 362 17.59 -70.42 17.53
N SER A 363 16.55 -69.60 17.40
CA SER A 363 15.54 -69.72 16.32
C SER A 363 14.68 -68.44 16.21
N TYR A 364 14.83 -67.82 15.05
CA TYR A 364 14.12 -66.72 14.37
C TYR A 364 12.63 -67.03 14.03
N PRO A 365 11.82 -66.20 13.29
CA PRO A 365 11.76 -64.73 12.98
C PRO A 365 10.27 -64.20 12.89
N PRO A 366 9.87 -63.19 12.06
CA PRO A 366 10.32 -61.78 11.88
C PRO A 366 9.20 -60.68 11.87
N GLN A 367 9.64 -59.45 12.15
CA GLN A 367 9.46 -58.15 11.43
C GLN A 367 8.08 -57.67 10.91
N HIS A 368 7.73 -56.42 11.24
CA HIS A 368 7.90 -55.26 10.35
C HIS A 368 7.53 -53.93 11.04
N ASN A 369 8.43 -52.95 10.97
CA ASN A 369 8.18 -51.52 11.15
C ASN A 369 7.61 -50.94 9.82
N PRO A 370 6.83 -49.83 9.81
CA PRO A 370 7.46 -48.50 9.87
C PRO A 370 6.68 -47.39 10.61
N THR A 371 7.47 -46.53 11.25
CA THR A 371 7.49 -45.06 11.19
C THR A 371 6.17 -44.29 11.02
N THR A 372 5.76 -43.53 12.05
CA THR A 372 5.43 -42.11 11.87
C THR A 372 5.48 -41.31 13.18
N ASN A 373 6.30 -40.26 13.08
CA ASN A 373 6.43 -39.04 13.86
C ASN A 373 5.11 -38.49 14.47
N THR A 374 5.05 -38.30 15.79
CA THR A 374 4.08 -37.38 16.42
C THR A 374 4.79 -36.54 17.46
N GLN A 375 4.99 -35.27 17.09
CA GLN A 375 5.43 -34.19 17.98
C GLN A 375 4.40 -33.97 19.08
N THR A 376 4.90 -33.88 20.31
CA THR A 376 4.17 -33.48 21.50
C THR A 376 3.98 -31.96 21.51
N HIS A 377 2.75 -31.50 21.34
CA HIS A 377 2.38 -30.11 21.61
C HIS A 377 2.15 -29.88 23.11
N LYS A 378 2.85 -28.89 23.66
CA LYS A 378 2.62 -28.29 25.00
C LYS A 378 1.27 -27.56 25.05
N PRO A 379 0.63 -27.43 26.24
CA PRO A 379 -0.59 -26.64 26.39
C PRO A 379 -0.26 -25.14 26.35
N ARG A 380 -0.93 -24.38 25.48
CA ARG A 380 -0.88 -22.91 25.42
C ARG A 380 -2.01 -22.31 26.27
N LYS A 381 -1.69 -21.19 26.92
CA LYS A 381 -2.58 -20.31 27.69
C LYS A 381 -3.84 -19.95 26.89
N LYS A 382 -4.98 -19.89 27.58
CA LYS A 382 -6.19 -19.19 27.15
C LYS A 382 -5.82 -17.73 26.85
N GLN A 383 -5.95 -17.33 25.58
CA GLN A 383 -6.13 -15.95 25.16
C GLN A 383 -7.52 -15.89 24.56
N GLU A 384 -8.32 -14.93 25.03
CA GLU A 384 -9.60 -14.56 24.46
C GLU A 384 -9.45 -14.30 22.96
N THR A 385 -10.33 -14.93 22.20
CA THR A 385 -10.56 -14.65 20.79
C THR A 385 -11.19 -13.26 20.66
N LYS A 386 -10.37 -12.23 20.39
CA LYS A 386 -10.84 -11.10 19.57
C LYS A 386 -10.89 -11.60 18.13
N MET A 387 -12.10 -11.62 17.58
CA MET A 387 -12.35 -11.90 16.16
C MET A 387 -11.50 -10.95 15.31
N ALA A 388 -11.07 -11.45 14.16
CA ALA A 388 -10.31 -10.70 13.17
C ALA A 388 -11.09 -9.47 12.70
N ASP A 389 -10.58 -8.29 13.04
CA ASP A 389 -10.89 -7.05 12.34
C ASP A 389 -9.96 -7.00 11.12
N GLU A 390 -10.51 -7.34 9.96
CA GLU A 390 -9.83 -7.40 8.69
C GLU A 390 -9.45 -5.98 8.25
N SER A 391 -8.25 -5.51 8.63
CA SER A 391 -7.41 -4.61 7.82
C SER A 391 -8.13 -3.46 7.08
N LEU A 392 -8.98 -2.70 7.76
CA LEU A 392 -9.42 -1.40 7.28
C LEU A 392 -8.28 -0.39 7.54
N SER A 393 -7.82 0.27 6.48
CA SER A 393 -6.81 1.35 6.56
C SER A 393 -7.45 2.59 7.19
N ILE A 394 -7.46 2.62 8.52
CA ILE A 394 -7.97 3.73 9.33
C ILE A 394 -6.86 4.78 9.44
N TYR A 395 -7.18 6.02 9.09
CA TYR A 395 -6.27 7.16 9.10
C TYR A 395 -6.00 7.67 10.52
N ASP A 396 -7.05 7.76 11.33
CA ASP A 396 -6.98 8.26 12.71
C ASP A 396 -8.16 7.74 13.55
N GLU A 397 -8.04 7.81 14.87
CA GLU A 397 -9.11 7.53 15.83
C GLU A 397 -9.50 8.83 16.54
N ILE A 398 -10.75 9.27 16.36
CA ILE A 398 -11.24 10.57 16.83
C ILE A 398 -12.38 10.35 17.81
N GLU A 399 -12.33 11.02 18.96
CA GLU A 399 -13.41 11.01 19.94
C GLU A 399 -14.60 11.82 19.42
N ILE A 400 -15.82 11.33 19.66
CA ILE A 400 -17.06 12.00 19.20
C ILE A 400 -17.19 13.43 19.71
N GLU A 401 -16.56 13.76 20.85
CA GLU A 401 -16.50 15.10 21.44
C GLU A 401 -15.78 16.13 20.54
N ASP A 402 -14.82 15.68 19.74
CA ASP A 402 -14.06 16.51 18.79
C ASP A 402 -14.78 16.67 17.44
N MET A 403 -15.86 15.92 17.20
CA MET A 403 -16.68 16.03 16.01
C MET A 403 -17.74 17.12 16.15
N THR A 404 -18.08 17.76 15.04
CA THR A 404 -19.18 18.73 14.99
C THR A 404 -20.46 18.05 14.50
N TYR A 405 -21.53 18.10 15.31
CA TYR A 405 -22.84 17.57 14.93
C TYR A 405 -23.66 18.59 14.14
N ASP A 406 -24.19 18.17 12.98
CA ASP A 406 -25.19 18.94 12.23
C ASP A 406 -26.60 18.38 12.48
N PRO A 407 -27.48 19.10 13.21
CA PRO A 407 -28.82 18.63 13.53
C PRO A 407 -29.78 18.60 12.33
N ALA A 408 -29.48 19.32 11.23
CA ALA A 408 -30.35 19.33 10.06
C ALA A 408 -30.16 18.08 9.19
N LEU A 409 -28.93 17.60 9.11
CA LEU A 409 -28.53 16.42 8.34
C LEU A 409 -28.39 15.17 9.21
N GLN A 410 -28.39 15.32 10.54
CA GLN A 410 -28.15 14.26 11.52
C GLN A 410 -26.83 13.52 11.29
N ILE A 411 -25.78 14.27 10.94
CA ILE A 411 -24.42 13.75 10.70
C ILE A 411 -23.42 14.38 11.65
N TYR A 412 -22.42 13.60 12.06
CA TYR A 412 -21.21 14.11 12.68
C TYR A 412 -20.15 14.33 11.62
N HIS A 413 -19.43 15.45 11.70
CA HIS A 413 -18.37 15.76 10.76
C HIS A 413 -17.07 16.25 11.41
N TYR A 414 -15.95 15.93 10.76
CA TYR A 414 -14.60 16.28 11.20
C TYR A 414 -13.73 16.76 10.02
N PRO A 415 -12.87 17.79 10.17
CA PRO A 415 -12.05 18.30 9.06
C PRO A 415 -11.08 17.25 8.51
N CYS A 416 -11.13 17.04 7.19
CA CYS A 416 -10.24 16.12 6.49
C CYS A 416 -9.00 16.85 5.94
N PRO A 417 -7.79 16.26 5.97
CA PRO A 417 -6.58 16.88 5.43
C PRO A 417 -6.64 17.19 3.93
N CYS A 418 -7.57 16.61 3.18
CA CYS A 418 -7.79 16.96 1.76
C CYS A 418 -8.53 18.30 1.55
N GLY A 419 -9.05 18.92 2.62
CA GLY A 419 -9.85 20.14 2.58
C GLY A 419 -11.37 19.93 2.61
N ASP A 420 -11.83 18.68 2.59
CA ASP A 420 -13.23 18.30 2.79
C ASP A 420 -13.50 17.87 4.24
N ARG A 421 -14.59 17.14 4.52
CA ARG A 421 -14.96 16.66 5.86
C ARG A 421 -15.19 15.15 5.85
N PHE A 422 -14.79 14.48 6.92
CA PHE A 422 -15.28 13.14 7.23
C PHE A 422 -16.73 13.26 7.71
N GLU A 423 -17.58 12.33 7.31
CA GLU A 423 -19.00 12.32 7.66
C GLU A 423 -19.44 10.93 8.09
N ILE A 424 -20.28 10.85 9.13
CA ILE A 424 -20.97 9.63 9.58
C ILE A 424 -22.36 10.01 10.10
N ALA A 425 -23.37 9.21 9.77
CA ALA A 425 -24.73 9.45 10.27
C ALA A 425 -24.87 9.01 11.72
N ILE A 426 -25.73 9.70 12.47
CA ILE A 426 -26.01 9.32 13.86
C ILE A 426 -26.69 7.95 13.97
N ASP A 427 -27.50 7.58 12.98
CA ASP A 427 -28.18 6.28 12.95
C ASP A 427 -27.16 5.14 12.78
N ASP A 428 -26.14 5.34 11.93
CA ASP A 428 -25.05 4.37 11.72
C ASP A 428 -24.24 4.18 13.02
N LEU A 429 -23.94 5.26 13.73
CA LEU A 429 -23.30 5.19 15.06
C LEU A 429 -24.16 4.42 16.08
N ARG A 430 -25.49 4.58 16.06
CA ARG A 430 -26.40 3.83 16.94
C ARG A 430 -26.52 2.36 16.57
N ASP A 431 -26.32 2.02 15.31
CA ASP A 431 -26.28 0.64 14.82
C ASP A 431 -24.92 -0.05 15.06
N GLY A 432 -23.95 0.70 15.61
CA GLY A 432 -22.62 0.21 16.01
C GLY A 432 -21.56 0.34 14.92
N GLU A 433 -21.80 1.14 13.89
CA GLU A 433 -20.80 1.47 12.86
C GLU A 433 -19.95 2.64 13.34
N ASP A 434 -18.64 2.42 13.42
CA ASP A 434 -17.65 3.34 13.99
C ASP A 434 -16.74 3.98 12.93
N ILE A 435 -17.05 3.84 11.64
CA ILE A 435 -16.17 4.29 10.55
C ILE A 435 -16.77 5.48 9.80
N ALA A 436 -16.17 6.67 9.95
CA ALA A 436 -16.53 7.85 9.18
C ALA A 436 -15.68 7.98 7.92
N VAL A 437 -16.31 8.34 6.79
CA VAL A 437 -15.67 8.33 5.47
C VAL A 437 -15.63 9.74 4.89
N CYS A 438 -14.51 10.09 4.26
CA CYS A 438 -14.42 11.34 3.49
C CYS A 438 -14.87 11.10 2.03
N PRO A 439 -15.88 11.83 1.52
CA PRO A 439 -16.38 11.64 0.15
C PRO A 439 -15.38 12.10 -0.92
N SER A 440 -14.43 12.98 -0.58
CA SER A 440 -13.43 13.50 -1.53
C SER A 440 -12.20 12.62 -1.70
N CYS A 441 -11.66 12.03 -0.63
CA CYS A 441 -10.37 11.32 -0.68
C CYS A 441 -10.44 9.87 -0.21
N SER A 442 -11.63 9.34 0.10
CA SER A 442 -11.86 7.96 0.56
C SER A 442 -11.07 7.55 1.82
N LEU A 443 -10.49 8.51 2.54
CA LEU A 443 -9.92 8.25 3.86
C LEU A 443 -11.04 7.86 4.82
N MET A 444 -10.70 7.00 5.76
CA MET A 444 -11.60 6.50 6.80
C MET A 444 -11.00 6.80 8.16
N ILE A 445 -11.80 7.29 9.10
CA ILE A 445 -11.41 7.47 10.51
C ILE A 445 -12.30 6.60 11.38
N ARG A 446 -11.79 6.17 12.52
CA ARG A 446 -12.59 5.48 13.54
C ARG A 446 -13.11 6.48 14.56
N VAL A 447 -14.39 6.43 14.85
CA VAL A 447 -15.07 7.30 15.81
C VAL A 447 -15.19 6.56 17.14
N ILE A 448 -14.59 7.12 18.18
CA ILE A 448 -14.69 6.60 19.56
C ILE A 448 -15.88 7.30 20.22
N PHE A 449 -16.91 6.55 20.58
CA PHE A 449 -18.13 7.07 21.20
C PHE A 449 -18.70 6.11 22.24
N ASP A 450 -19.38 6.66 23.25
CA ASP A 450 -20.33 5.93 24.09
C ASP A 450 -21.76 6.28 23.67
N GLU A 451 -22.71 5.36 23.82
CA GLU A 451 -24.14 5.58 23.47
C GLU A 451 -24.76 6.79 24.18
N GLY A 452 -24.16 7.25 25.29
CA GLY A 452 -24.59 8.41 26.06
C GLY A 452 -24.24 9.77 25.45
N ASP A 453 -23.24 9.81 24.56
CA ASP A 453 -22.67 11.05 24.00
C ASP A 453 -23.32 11.43 22.66
N LEU A 454 -24.11 10.53 22.10
CA LEU A 454 -24.86 10.75 20.86
C LEU A 454 -26.06 11.68 21.10
N ALA A 455 -26.29 12.59 20.15
CA ALA A 455 -27.46 13.47 20.19
C ALA A 455 -28.76 12.64 20.21
N LYS A 456 -29.65 12.91 21.16
CA LYS A 456 -30.93 12.20 21.28
C LYS A 456 -31.96 12.80 20.35
N ASP A 457 -32.77 11.94 19.72
CA ASP A 457 -33.86 12.41 18.85
C ASP A 457 -34.94 13.07 19.70
N GLY A 458 -34.91 14.41 19.68
CA GLY A 458 -35.95 15.25 20.25
C GLY A 458 -35.76 15.58 21.72
N ASP A 459 -34.86 16.51 22.01
CA ASP A 459 -35.20 17.67 22.86
C ASP A 459 -34.22 18.83 22.65
N ASP A 460 -34.82 20.01 22.44
CA ASP A 460 -34.31 21.36 22.66
C ASP A 460 -33.29 22.03 21.72
N LYS A 461 -33.89 22.82 20.81
CA LYS A 461 -33.58 24.24 20.56
C LYS A 461 -32.74 24.89 21.68
N SER A 462 -31.46 25.19 21.42
CA SER A 462 -30.78 26.46 21.77
C SER A 462 -29.28 26.39 21.48
N ALA A 463 -28.83 26.99 20.37
CA ALA A 463 -27.57 27.74 20.26
C ALA A 463 -27.36 28.20 18.81
N SER A 464 -28.08 29.24 18.40
CA SER A 464 -27.68 30.02 17.22
C SER A 464 -26.57 30.98 17.67
N GLY A 465 -25.32 30.59 17.44
CA GLY A 465 -24.14 31.42 17.62
C GLY A 465 -23.78 32.12 16.32
N ALA A 466 -24.27 33.34 16.15
CA ALA A 466 -23.88 34.23 15.07
C ALA A 466 -22.38 34.57 15.14
N VAL A 467 -21.63 34.36 14.06
CA VAL A 467 -20.30 34.95 13.87
C VAL A 467 -20.39 36.02 12.80
N ALA A 468 -20.15 37.25 13.24
CA ALA A 468 -20.18 38.47 12.45
C ALA A 468 -19.07 38.49 11.39
N VAL A 469 -19.47 38.78 10.15
CA VAL A 469 -18.56 39.22 9.08
C VAL A 469 -18.29 40.71 9.32
N GLN A 470 -17.06 41.05 9.72
CA GLN A 470 -16.57 42.43 9.65
C GLN A 470 -16.20 42.74 8.19
N ALA A 471 -16.79 43.82 7.68
CA ALA A 471 -16.40 44.52 6.46
C ALA A 471 -15.48 45.69 6.79
#